data_AF-A0A969JW56-F1
#
_entry.id   AF-A0A969JW56-F1
#
_cell.length_a   1.000
_cell.length_b   1.000
_cell.length_c   1.000
_cell.angle_alpha   90.00
_cell.angle_beta   90.00
_cell.angle_gamma   90.00
#
_symmetry.space_group_name_H-M   'P 1'
#
loop_
_entity.id
_entity.type
_entity.pdbx_description
1 polymer ?
#
loop_
_entity_poly.entity_id
_entity_poly.type
_entity_poly.pdbx_seq_one_letter_code
_entity_poly.pdbx_strand_id
1 'polypeptide(L)'
;MNFFALRLDYFNDSVIDWAKDNVGWATVRLQAGADPDAVIAGIDGLFENSSDPTQSLTEDEYARQFANQLGDMEVITTLILIAVFFTIVLLTANVATLTFNERIAELGVLKTLGFGDGEVALLVLAESAGLCVSGAAMGIALAFAFEPALREGLALVFGSFSMRWRDAAIALSLALTMGVAVGWSPASAARRLPIVDSLRVTGN
;
A
#
# COMPACT_ATOMS: atom_id res chain seq x y z
N MET A 1 17.02 5.48 -39.74
CA MET A 1 16.54 4.14 -39.33
C MET A 1 17.73 3.43 -38.69
N ASN A 2 17.71 3.29 -37.36
CA ASN A 2 18.74 2.50 -36.66
C ASN A 2 18.26 1.06 -36.63
N PHE A 3 18.89 0.17 -37.40
CA PHE A 3 18.63 -1.26 -37.34
C PHE A 3 19.47 -1.86 -36.21
N PHE A 4 18.82 -2.59 -35.31
CA PHE A 4 19.46 -3.42 -34.31
C PHE A 4 19.33 -4.87 -34.75
N ALA A 5 20.46 -5.53 -35.02
CA ALA A 5 20.49 -6.92 -35.44
C ALA A 5 21.03 -7.78 -34.30
N LEU A 6 20.21 -8.70 -33.80
CA LEU A 6 20.59 -9.70 -32.80
C LEU A 6 20.76 -11.06 -33.49
N ARG A 7 21.73 -11.86 -33.03
CA ARG A 7 21.77 -13.29 -33.39
C ARG A 7 20.73 -14.02 -32.55
N LEU A 8 19.70 -14.53 -33.22
CA LEU A 8 18.56 -15.20 -32.58
C LEU A 8 19.00 -16.41 -31.75
N ASP A 9 19.90 -17.25 -32.27
CA ASP A 9 20.38 -18.46 -31.59
C ASP A 9 21.00 -18.13 -30.22
N TYR A 10 21.79 -17.07 -30.15
CA TYR A 10 22.49 -16.67 -28.93
C TYR A 10 21.55 -16.03 -27.91
N PHE A 11 20.54 -15.31 -28.38
CA PHE A 11 19.49 -14.75 -27.53
C PHE A 11 18.61 -15.87 -26.96
N ASN A 12 18.22 -16.82 -27.80
CA ASN A 12 17.38 -17.96 -27.43
C ASN A 12 18.07 -18.88 -26.41
N ASP A 13 19.37 -19.12 -26.54
CA ASP A 13 20.13 -19.89 -25.54
C ASP A 13 20.25 -19.18 -24.19
N SER A 14 20.12 -17.85 -24.17
CA SER A 14 20.28 -17.02 -22.96
C SER A 14 18.98 -16.78 -22.18
N VAL A 15 17.81 -17.10 -22.74
CA VAL A 15 16.52 -16.94 -22.06
C VAL A 15 16.17 -18.16 -21.21
N ILE A 16 15.29 -17.95 -20.23
CA ILE A 16 14.79 -18.99 -19.31
C ILE A 16 14.14 -20.11 -20.15
N ASP A 17 14.29 -21.38 -19.74
CA ASP A 17 13.86 -22.56 -20.53
C ASP A 17 12.41 -22.50 -21.05
N TRP A 18 11.48 -21.87 -20.32
CA TRP A 18 10.09 -21.73 -20.77
C TRP A 18 9.90 -20.72 -21.93
N ALA A 19 10.85 -19.82 -22.12
CA ALA A 19 10.84 -18.78 -23.15
C ALA A 19 11.67 -19.16 -24.39
N LYS A 20 12.36 -20.31 -24.37
CA LYS A 20 13.10 -20.82 -25.53
C LYS A 20 12.14 -21.21 -26.64
N ASP A 21 12.51 -20.85 -27.87
CA ASP A 21 11.76 -21.13 -29.11
C ASP A 21 10.33 -20.57 -29.15
N ASN A 22 9.97 -19.71 -28.19
CA ASN A 22 8.64 -19.12 -28.06
C ASN A 22 8.66 -17.62 -28.34
N VAL A 23 7.69 -17.15 -29.13
CA VAL A 23 7.47 -15.72 -29.38
C VAL A 23 6.30 -15.25 -28.53
N GLY A 24 6.55 -14.36 -27.56
CA GLY A 24 5.51 -13.87 -26.65
C GLY A 24 4.59 -12.81 -27.24
N TRP A 25 5.10 -11.92 -28.10
CA TRP A 25 4.30 -10.89 -28.78
C TRP A 25 4.96 -10.50 -30.11
N ALA A 26 4.12 -10.11 -31.08
CA ALA A 26 4.55 -9.60 -32.37
C ALA A 26 3.74 -8.36 -32.74
N THR A 27 4.40 -7.35 -33.30
CA THR A 27 3.73 -6.12 -33.75
C THR A 27 3.64 -6.11 -35.28
N VAL A 28 2.43 -5.90 -35.79
CA VAL A 28 2.17 -5.83 -37.24
C VAL A 28 1.74 -4.41 -37.60
N ARG A 29 2.41 -3.81 -38.59
CA ARG A 29 2.03 -2.48 -39.10
C ARG A 29 1.07 -2.63 -40.28
N LEU A 30 -0.12 -2.05 -40.16
CA LEU A 30 -1.12 -2.02 -41.22
C LEU A 30 -0.70 -1.08 -42.37
N GLN A 31 -1.04 -1.46 -43.60
CA GLN A 31 -0.95 -0.57 -44.76
C GLN A 31 -2.04 0.50 -44.72
N ALA A 32 -1.78 1.67 -45.32
CA ALA A 32 -2.74 2.77 -45.32
C ALA A 32 -4.07 2.35 -46.00
N GLY A 33 -5.19 2.46 -45.27
CA GLY A 33 -6.53 2.09 -45.74
C GLY A 33 -6.91 0.62 -45.54
N ALA A 34 -6.07 -0.20 -44.89
CA ALA A 34 -6.45 -1.53 -44.47
C ALA A 34 -7.46 -1.49 -43.30
N ASP A 35 -8.43 -2.40 -43.32
CA ASP A 35 -9.40 -2.60 -42.24
C ASP A 35 -8.76 -3.40 -41.09
N PRO A 36 -8.60 -2.83 -39.88
CA PRO A 36 -7.98 -3.51 -38.75
C PRO A 36 -8.69 -4.80 -38.34
N ASP A 37 -10.02 -4.81 -38.34
CA ASP A 37 -10.82 -5.96 -37.86
C ASP A 37 -10.68 -7.16 -38.80
N ALA A 38 -10.67 -6.91 -40.11
CA ALA A 38 -10.45 -7.94 -41.11
C ALA A 38 -9.04 -8.56 -41.03
N VAL A 39 -8.03 -7.76 -40.69
CA VAL A 39 -6.65 -8.25 -40.52
C VAL A 39 -6.51 -9.07 -39.23
N ILE A 40 -7.12 -8.61 -38.12
CA ILE A 40 -7.17 -9.34 -36.85
C ILE A 40 -7.81 -10.72 -37.05
N ALA A 41 -9.00 -10.77 -37.65
CA ALA A 41 -9.70 -12.02 -37.91
C ALA A 41 -8.91 -12.94 -38.86
N GLY A 42 -8.21 -12.36 -39.84
CA GLY A 42 -7.34 -13.10 -40.76
C GLY A 42 -6.12 -13.73 -40.06
N ILE A 43 -5.49 -13.00 -39.14
CA ILE A 43 -4.34 -13.51 -38.37
C ILE A 43 -4.82 -14.59 -37.40
N ASP A 44 -5.82 -14.30 -36.57
CA ASP A 44 -6.28 -15.24 -35.54
C ASP A 44 -6.87 -16.51 -36.17
N GLY A 45 -7.55 -16.40 -37.31
CA GLY A 45 -8.04 -17.56 -38.07
C GLY A 45 -6.93 -18.47 -38.63
N LEU A 46 -5.72 -17.96 -38.88
CA LEU A 46 -4.59 -18.79 -39.31
C LEU A 46 -4.04 -19.66 -38.17
N PHE A 47 -4.17 -19.20 -36.92
CA PHE A 47 -3.61 -19.85 -35.74
C PHE A 47 -4.65 -20.53 -34.84
N GLU A 48 -5.95 -20.39 -35.13
CA GLU A 48 -7.06 -20.93 -34.33
C GLU A 48 -6.98 -22.45 -34.10
N ASN A 49 -6.44 -23.21 -35.06
CA ASN A 49 -6.23 -24.66 -34.97
C ASN A 49 -4.76 -25.07 -34.78
N SER A 50 -3.88 -24.13 -34.44
CA SER A 50 -2.47 -24.40 -34.19
C SER A 50 -2.21 -24.74 -32.73
N SER A 51 -1.01 -25.22 -32.42
CA SER A 51 -0.53 -25.38 -31.04
C SER A 51 -0.45 -24.05 -30.27
N ASP A 52 -0.44 -22.92 -30.98
CA ASP A 52 -0.11 -21.60 -30.47
C ASP A 52 -1.17 -20.56 -30.95
N PRO A 53 -2.41 -20.64 -30.44
CA PRO A 53 -3.48 -19.72 -30.84
C PRO A 53 -3.10 -18.27 -30.49
N THR A 54 -3.33 -17.37 -31.44
CA THR A 54 -3.03 -15.95 -31.27
C THR A 54 -4.26 -15.18 -30.83
N GLN A 55 -4.04 -14.08 -30.12
CA GLN A 55 -5.05 -13.08 -29.83
C GLN A 55 -4.53 -11.73 -30.32
N SER A 56 -5.04 -11.29 -31.47
CA SER A 56 -4.62 -10.05 -32.10
C SER A 56 -5.50 -8.90 -31.63
N LEU A 57 -4.88 -7.77 -31.29
CA LEU A 57 -5.57 -6.59 -30.79
C LEU A 57 -5.02 -5.36 -31.53
N THR A 58 -5.87 -4.37 -31.76
CA THR A 58 -5.37 -3.07 -32.22
C THR A 58 -4.54 -2.43 -31.10
N GLU A 59 -3.57 -1.59 -31.48
CA GLU A 59 -2.72 -0.90 -30.50
C GLU A 59 -3.55 0.01 -29.56
N ASP A 60 -4.66 0.59 -30.04
CA ASP A 60 -5.58 1.39 -29.21
C ASP A 60 -6.33 0.51 -28.20
N GLU A 61 -6.86 -0.64 -28.63
CA GLU A 61 -7.54 -1.57 -27.71
C GLU A 61 -6.60 -2.18 -26.69
N TYR A 62 -5.39 -2.57 -27.11
CA TYR A 62 -4.37 -3.05 -26.19
C TYR A 62 -4.02 -1.98 -25.15
N ALA A 63 -3.81 -0.73 -25.57
CA ALA A 63 -3.54 0.38 -24.66
C ALA A 63 -4.70 0.61 -23.66
N ARG A 64 -5.96 0.52 -24.12
CA ARG A 64 -7.14 0.63 -23.25
C ARG A 64 -7.24 -0.52 -22.26
N GLN A 65 -7.05 -1.75 -22.71
CA GLN A 65 -7.11 -2.93 -21.84
C GLN A 65 -6.00 -2.90 -20.79
N PHE A 66 -4.80 -2.47 -21.19
CA PHE A 66 -3.68 -2.28 -20.27
C PHE A 66 -3.96 -1.18 -19.24
N ALA A 67 -4.52 -0.04 -19.68
CA ALA A 67 -4.91 1.04 -18.77
C ALA A 67 -5.99 0.60 -17.76
N ASN A 68 -6.98 -0.17 -18.21
CA ASN A 68 -8.03 -0.71 -17.33
C ASN A 68 -7.45 -1.68 -16.29
N GLN A 69 -6.55 -2.59 -16.69
CA GLN A 69 -5.89 -3.51 -15.76
C GLN A 69 -5.08 -2.76 -14.69
N LEU A 70 -4.33 -1.73 -15.08
CA LEU A 70 -3.59 -0.91 -14.13
C LEU A 70 -4.53 -0.17 -13.15
N GLY A 71 -5.64 0.37 -13.67
CA GLY A 71 -6.66 1.02 -12.85
C GLY A 71 -7.31 0.07 -11.84
N ASP A 72 -7.68 -1.14 -12.26
CA ASP A 72 -8.31 -2.14 -11.40
C ASP A 72 -7.36 -2.59 -10.27
N MET A 73 -6.07 -2.78 -10.58
CA MET A 73 -5.04 -3.11 -9.57
C MET A 73 -4.86 -2.01 -8.52
N GLU A 74 -4.89 -0.75 -8.94
CA GLU A 74 -4.82 0.40 -8.04
C GLU A 74 -6.04 0.47 -7.12
N VAL A 75 -7.24 0.26 -7.67
CA VAL A 75 -8.49 0.28 -6.90
C VAL A 75 -8.51 -0.84 -5.85
N ILE A 76 -8.21 -2.08 -6.24
CA ILE A 76 -8.23 -3.23 -5.31
C ILE A 76 -7.19 -3.03 -4.20
N THR A 77 -5.98 -2.62 -4.56
CA THR A 77 -4.91 -2.37 -3.57
C THR A 77 -5.29 -1.26 -2.60
N THR A 78 -5.85 -0.16 -3.11
CA THR A 78 -6.31 0.97 -2.28
C THR A 78 -7.42 0.54 -1.31
N LEU A 79 -8.38 -0.26 -1.76
CA LEU A 79 -9.44 -0.80 -0.90
C LEU A 79 -8.88 -1.68 0.22
N ILE A 80 -7.93 -2.56 -0.09
CA ILE A 80 -7.26 -3.41 0.92
C ILE A 80 -6.52 -2.54 1.94
N LEU A 81 -5.76 -1.54 1.48
CA LEU A 81 -5.02 -0.64 2.37
C LEU A 81 -5.95 0.15 3.29
N ILE A 82 -7.09 0.64 2.78
CA ILE A 82 -8.10 1.33 3.60
C ILE A 82 -8.69 0.38 4.64
N ALA A 83 -9.02 -0.86 4.25
CA ALA A 83 -9.57 -1.85 5.17
C ALA A 83 -8.57 -2.23 6.28
N VAL A 84 -7.31 -2.47 5.92
CA VAL A 84 -6.24 -2.77 6.89
C VAL A 84 -5.99 -1.56 7.80
N PHE A 85 -5.93 -0.35 7.24
CA PHE A 85 -5.78 0.86 8.03
C PHE A 85 -6.91 1.01 9.06
N PHE A 86 -8.15 0.83 8.63
CA PHE A 86 -9.31 0.93 9.52
C PHE A 86 -9.30 -0.12 10.62
N THR A 87 -8.97 -1.37 10.30
CA THR A 87 -8.90 -2.44 11.30
C THR A 87 -7.79 -2.20 12.32
N ILE A 88 -6.63 -1.70 11.89
CA ILE A 88 -5.53 -1.32 12.80
C ILE A 88 -5.99 -0.18 13.72
N VAL A 89 -6.60 0.88 13.20
CA VAL A 89 -7.13 1.99 14.02
C VAL A 89 -8.08 1.46 15.10
N LEU A 90 -9.01 0.59 14.72
CA LEU A 90 -10.01 0.03 15.64
C LEU A 90 -9.37 -0.87 16.70
N LEU A 91 -8.43 -1.72 16.28
CA LEU A 91 -7.68 -2.61 17.16
C LEU A 91 -6.84 -1.80 18.16
N THR A 92 -6.07 -0.82 17.68
CA THR A 92 -5.22 0.02 18.53
C THR A 92 -6.06 0.88 19.46
N ALA A 93 -7.20 1.42 19.02
CA ALA A 93 -8.12 2.17 19.88
C ALA A 93 -8.69 1.31 21.01
N ASN A 94 -9.02 0.05 20.73
CA ASN A 94 -9.47 -0.89 21.76
C ASN A 94 -8.35 -1.16 22.78
N VAL A 95 -7.14 -1.46 22.32
CA VAL A 95 -5.98 -1.69 23.20
C VAL A 95 -5.66 -0.45 24.03
N ALA A 96 -5.62 0.74 23.42
CA ALA A 96 -5.36 1.99 24.13
C ALA A 96 -6.40 2.27 25.23
N THR A 97 -7.66 1.90 25.00
CA THR A 97 -8.73 2.03 26.00
C THR A 97 -8.53 1.05 27.16
N LEU A 98 -8.12 -0.19 26.88
CA LEU A 98 -7.80 -1.18 27.91
C LEU A 98 -6.61 -0.73 28.78
N THR A 99 -5.50 -0.32 28.15
CA THR A 99 -4.31 0.18 28.86
C THR A 99 -4.61 1.44 29.66
N PHE A 100 -5.48 2.32 29.15
CA PHE A 100 -5.96 3.47 29.90
C PHE A 100 -6.68 3.04 31.19
N ASN A 101 -7.59 2.06 31.10
CA ASN A 101 -8.36 1.59 32.26
C ASN A 101 -7.46 1.00 33.36
N GLU A 102 -6.38 0.30 32.98
CA GLU A 102 -5.40 -0.24 33.93
C GLU A 102 -4.65 0.86 34.68
N ARG A 103 -4.45 2.03 34.05
CA ARG A 103 -3.65 3.15 34.58
C ARG A 103 -4.50 4.30 35.14
N ILE A 104 -5.82 4.14 35.27
CA ILE A 104 -6.72 5.18 35.81
C ILE A 104 -6.25 5.67 37.18
N ALA A 105 -5.78 4.77 38.05
CA ALA A 105 -5.31 5.15 39.39
C ALA A 105 -4.08 6.09 39.32
N GLU A 106 -3.14 5.83 38.42
CA GLU A 106 -1.95 6.68 38.20
C GLU A 106 -2.36 8.09 37.72
N LEU A 107 -3.32 8.16 36.78
CA LEU A 107 -3.85 9.42 36.27
C LEU A 107 -4.63 10.19 37.35
N GLY A 108 -5.31 9.48 38.25
CA GLY A 108 -5.98 10.06 39.42
C GLY A 108 -4.97 10.73 40.37
N VAL A 109 -3.83 10.08 40.63
CA VAL A 109 -2.75 10.66 41.46
C VAL A 109 -2.21 11.95 40.84
N LEU A 110 -1.99 11.98 39.51
CA LEU A 110 -1.58 13.21 38.82
C LEU A 110 -2.57 14.37 39.03
N LYS A 111 -3.88 14.12 38.94
CA LYS A 111 -4.89 15.16 39.22
C LYS A 111 -4.84 15.63 40.68
N THR A 112 -4.58 14.75 41.64
CA THR A 112 -4.44 15.15 43.06
C THR A 112 -3.20 16.01 43.32
N LEU A 113 -2.15 15.87 42.50
CA LEU A 113 -0.95 16.72 42.55
C LEU A 113 -1.15 18.10 41.92
N GLY A 114 -2.33 18.37 41.35
CA GLY A 114 -2.70 19.68 40.80
C GLY A 114 -2.67 19.77 39.27
N PHE A 115 -2.42 18.67 38.55
CA PHE A 115 -2.54 18.66 37.09
C PHE A 115 -4.00 18.81 36.66
N GLY A 116 -4.26 19.69 35.69
CA GLY A 116 -5.59 19.94 35.14
C GLY A 116 -6.07 18.84 34.20
N ASP A 117 -7.40 18.75 33.99
CA ASP A 117 -8.02 17.76 33.09
C ASP A 117 -7.46 17.82 31.65
N GLY A 118 -7.13 19.03 31.18
CA GLY A 118 -6.53 19.26 29.87
C GLY A 118 -5.11 18.72 29.76
N GLU A 119 -4.31 18.85 30.82
CA GLU A 119 -2.92 18.41 30.85
C GLU A 119 -2.84 16.88 30.87
N VAL A 120 -3.68 16.23 31.68
CA VAL A 120 -3.79 14.77 31.72
C VAL A 120 -4.28 14.22 30.37
N ALA A 121 -5.26 14.88 29.73
CA ALA A 121 -5.71 14.48 28.41
C ALA A 121 -4.64 14.66 27.33
N LEU A 122 -3.86 15.74 27.38
CA LEU A 122 -2.75 15.98 26.46
C LEU A 122 -1.65 14.93 26.64
N LEU A 123 -1.36 14.52 27.87
CA LEU A 123 -0.39 13.46 28.16
C LEU A 123 -0.80 12.14 27.48
N VAL A 124 -2.06 11.73 27.62
CA VAL A 124 -2.59 10.49 27.01
C VAL A 124 -2.58 10.57 25.48
N LEU A 125 -2.91 11.74 24.91
CA LEU A 125 -2.81 11.97 23.47
C LEU A 125 -1.35 11.89 22.98
N ALA A 126 -0.42 12.49 23.72
CA ALA A 126 1.00 12.49 23.37
C ALA A 126 1.60 11.07 23.44
N GLU A 127 1.19 10.26 24.43
CA GLU A 127 1.59 8.85 24.53
C GLU A 127 1.10 8.05 23.31
N SER A 128 -0.18 8.17 22.97
CA SER A 128 -0.78 7.48 21.82
C SER A 128 -0.16 7.91 20.49
N ALA A 129 0.05 9.22 20.31
CA ALA A 129 0.70 9.78 19.13
C ALA A 129 2.18 9.36 19.04
N GLY A 130 2.90 9.35 20.15
CA GLY A 130 4.30 8.91 20.19
C GLY A 130 4.47 7.44 19.79
N LEU A 131 3.58 6.56 20.26
CA LEU A 131 3.56 5.15 19.85
C LEU A 131 3.28 4.98 18.35
N CYS A 132 2.29 5.70 17.81
CA CYS A 132 1.97 5.61 16.38
C CYS A 132 3.10 6.18 15.50
N VAL A 133 3.67 7.32 15.88
CA VAL A 133 4.78 7.97 15.16
C VAL A 133 6.04 7.10 15.19
N SER A 134 6.38 6.50 16.33
CA SER A 134 7.54 5.60 16.43
C SER A 134 7.35 4.34 15.60
N GLY A 135 6.17 3.72 15.62
CA GLY A 135 5.84 2.60 14.75
C GLY A 135 5.94 2.96 13.27
N ALA A 136 5.42 4.13 12.88
CA ALA A 136 5.53 4.60 11.50
C ALA A 136 6.96 4.92 11.09
N ALA A 137 7.76 5.52 11.95
CA ALA A 137 9.18 5.77 11.69
C ALA A 137 9.94 4.47 11.46
N MET A 138 9.68 3.44 12.27
CA MET A 138 10.24 2.09 12.05
C MET A 138 9.77 1.47 10.74
N GLY A 139 8.47 1.54 10.43
CA GLY A 139 7.92 1.02 9.18
C GLY A 139 8.50 1.72 7.94
N ILE A 140 8.65 3.04 7.98
CA ILE A 140 9.29 3.83 6.93
C ILE A 140 10.76 3.41 6.79
N ALA A 141 11.50 3.31 7.89
CA ALA A 141 12.90 2.89 7.86
C ALA A 141 13.07 1.49 7.23
N LEU A 142 12.19 0.55 7.57
CA LEU A 142 12.15 -0.77 6.93
C LEU A 142 11.81 -0.66 5.44
N ALA A 143 10.82 0.14 5.05
CA ALA A 143 10.46 0.32 3.65
C ALA A 143 11.65 0.81 2.79
N PHE A 144 12.39 1.82 3.27
CA PHE A 144 13.61 2.30 2.60
C PHE A 144 14.74 1.26 2.60
N ALA A 145 14.86 0.44 3.65
CA ALA A 145 15.87 -0.61 3.70
C ALA A 145 15.63 -1.74 2.69
N PHE A 146 14.36 -2.08 2.45
CA PHE A 146 13.97 -3.16 1.52
C PHE A 146 13.78 -2.69 0.08
N GLU A 147 13.58 -1.39 -0.17
CA GLU A 147 13.46 -0.79 -1.50
C GLU A 147 14.50 -1.31 -2.52
N PRO A 148 15.83 -1.28 -2.25
CA PRO A 148 16.82 -1.69 -3.25
C PRO A 148 16.69 -3.18 -3.65
N ALA A 149 16.32 -4.05 -2.71
CA ALA A 149 16.15 -5.48 -2.97
C ALA A 149 14.93 -5.76 -3.85
N LEU A 150 13.87 -4.94 -3.74
CA LEU A 150 12.66 -5.08 -4.54
C LEU A 150 12.75 -4.36 -5.89
N ARG A 151 13.63 -3.37 -6.01
CA ARG A 151 13.71 -2.47 -7.17
C ARG A 151 13.95 -3.22 -8.48
N GLU A 152 14.85 -4.19 -8.49
CA GLU A 152 15.20 -4.94 -9.72
C GLU A 152 14.04 -5.81 -10.22
N GLY A 153 13.33 -6.48 -9.30
CA GLY A 153 12.17 -7.31 -9.65
C GLY A 153 10.95 -6.49 -10.07
N LEU A 154 10.72 -5.36 -9.41
CA LEU A 154 9.56 -4.51 -9.69
C LEU A 154 9.76 -3.57 -10.89
N ALA A 155 11.00 -3.20 -11.23
CA ALA A 155 11.28 -2.35 -12.38
C ALA A 155 10.84 -2.96 -13.71
N LEU A 156 10.87 -4.30 -13.84
CA LEU A 156 10.39 -5.01 -15.02
C LEU A 156 8.88 -4.86 -15.25
N VAL A 157 8.09 -4.71 -14.18
CA VAL A 157 6.63 -4.67 -14.24
C VAL A 157 6.09 -3.23 -14.14
N PHE A 158 6.66 -2.43 -13.24
CA PHE A 158 6.20 -1.08 -12.91
C PHE A 158 7.12 0.02 -13.45
N GLY A 159 8.16 -0.34 -14.21
CA GLY A 159 9.14 0.57 -14.80
C GLY A 159 10.13 1.13 -13.76
N SER A 160 9.67 2.05 -12.92
CA SER A 160 10.50 2.69 -11.90
C SER A 160 9.81 2.69 -10.54
N PHE A 161 10.29 1.83 -9.64
CA PHE A 161 9.93 1.88 -8.23
C PHE A 161 10.98 2.71 -7.48
N SER A 162 10.55 3.82 -6.88
CA SER A 162 11.40 4.62 -6.00
C SER A 162 10.58 5.24 -4.89
N MET A 163 11.01 5.04 -3.65
CA MET A 163 10.39 5.62 -2.47
C MET A 163 10.86 7.07 -2.33
N ARG A 164 9.93 8.03 -2.37
CA ARG A 164 10.28 9.46 -2.25
C ARG A 164 10.09 9.90 -0.80
N TRP A 165 10.88 10.88 -0.37
CA TRP A 165 10.68 11.54 0.93
C TRP A 165 9.27 12.13 1.12
N ARG A 166 8.60 12.46 0.01
CA ARG A 166 7.19 12.88 0.04
C ARG A 166 6.27 11.76 0.55
N ASP A 167 6.51 10.52 0.14
CA ASP A 167 5.67 9.38 0.53
C ASP A 167 5.90 9.03 2.01
N ALA A 168 7.14 9.18 2.48
CA ALA A 168 7.48 9.11 3.90
C ALA A 168 6.76 10.20 4.73
N ALA A 169 6.72 11.43 4.24
CA ALA A 169 6.02 12.52 4.90
C ALA A 169 4.50 12.28 4.98
N ILE A 170 3.90 11.75 3.91
CA ILE A 170 2.49 11.35 3.88
C ILE A 170 2.24 10.25 4.92
N ALA A 171 3.05 9.19 4.94
CA ALA A 171 2.94 8.11 5.92
C ALA A 171 3.07 8.60 7.37
N LEU A 172 4.02 9.51 7.64
CA LEU A 172 4.20 10.11 8.95
C LEU A 172 3.00 10.98 9.36
N SER A 173 2.44 11.75 8.41
CA SER A 173 1.23 12.55 8.66
C SER A 173 0.02 11.67 8.97
N LEU A 174 -0.16 10.57 8.23
CA LEU A 174 -1.19 9.56 8.48
C LEU A 174 -1.02 8.95 9.87
N ALA A 175 0.19 8.57 10.25
CA ALA A 175 0.48 8.02 11.58
C ALA A 175 0.16 9.00 12.71
N LEU A 176 0.46 10.28 12.52
CA LEU A 176 0.10 11.33 13.48
C LEU A 176 -1.42 11.46 13.61
N THR A 177 -2.14 11.54 12.47
CA THR A 177 -3.61 11.63 12.50
C THR A 177 -4.25 10.40 13.14
N MET A 178 -3.70 9.22 12.89
CA MET A 178 -4.11 7.97 13.52
C MET A 178 -3.86 8.00 15.03
N GLY A 179 -2.69 8.42 15.48
CA GLY A 179 -2.37 8.49 16.90
C GLY A 179 -3.30 9.44 17.67
N VAL A 180 -3.68 10.56 17.05
CA VAL A 180 -4.69 11.47 17.60
C VAL A 180 -6.08 10.82 17.61
N ALA A 181 -6.49 10.16 16.52
CA ALA A 181 -7.79 9.51 16.44
C ALA A 181 -7.95 8.37 17.46
N VAL A 182 -6.92 7.53 17.61
CA VAL A 182 -6.84 6.44 18.58
C VAL A 182 -6.84 6.98 20.01
N GLY A 183 -6.00 7.98 20.29
CA GLY A 183 -5.86 8.58 21.62
C GLY A 183 -7.06 9.44 22.03
N TRP A 184 -7.93 9.83 21.10
CA TRP A 184 -9.09 10.67 21.38
C TRP A 184 -10.07 10.04 22.38
N SER A 185 -10.35 8.74 22.22
CA SER A 185 -11.23 8.00 23.12
C SER A 185 -10.74 8.02 24.58
N PRO A 186 -9.54 7.49 24.90
CA PRO A 186 -9.04 7.50 26.28
C PRO A 186 -8.75 8.91 26.81
N ALA A 187 -8.30 9.85 25.97
CA ALA A 187 -8.08 11.23 26.40
C ALA A 187 -9.39 11.94 26.80
N SER A 188 -10.49 11.67 26.09
CA SER A 188 -11.80 12.20 26.45
C SER A 188 -12.32 11.58 27.76
N ALA A 189 -12.06 10.30 27.98
CA ALA A 189 -12.37 9.63 29.24
C ALA A 189 -11.54 10.19 30.41
N ALA A 190 -10.24 10.47 30.19
CA ALA A 190 -9.34 11.06 31.18
C ALA A 190 -9.85 12.40 31.73
N ARG A 191 -10.43 13.25 30.87
CA ARG A 191 -11.02 14.54 31.29
C ARG A 191 -12.20 14.37 32.25
N ARG A 192 -12.97 13.30 32.10
CA ARG A 192 -14.21 13.06 32.86
C ARG A 192 -14.02 12.25 34.13
N LEU A 193 -12.79 11.81 34.44
CA LEU A 193 -12.50 11.01 35.65
C LEU A 193 -12.76 11.81 36.94
N PRO A 194 -13.75 11.43 37.77
CA PRO A 194 -13.91 11.97 39.11
C PRO A 194 -12.92 11.30 40.07
N ILE A 195 -12.19 12.12 40.83
CA ILE A 195 -11.09 11.70 41.74
C ILE A 195 -11.55 10.63 42.76
N VAL A 196 -12.83 10.65 43.12
CA VAL A 196 -13.41 9.75 44.14
C VAL A 196 -13.59 8.32 43.62
N ASP A 197 -13.88 8.14 42.32
CA ASP A 197 -14.09 6.81 41.74
C ASP A 197 -12.76 6.09 41.46
N SER A 198 -11.69 6.83 41.15
CA SER A 198 -10.35 6.25 40.97
C SER A 198 -9.77 5.63 42.25
N LEU A 199 -10.18 6.09 43.43
CA LEU A 199 -9.71 5.57 44.72
C LEU A 199 -10.58 4.44 45.29
N ARG A 200 -11.86 4.33 44.85
CA ARG A 200 -12.75 3.24 45.26
C ARG A 200 -12.37 1.89 44.63
N VAL A 201 -11.78 1.89 43.44
CA VAL A 201 -11.33 0.67 42.75
C VAL A 201 -10.19 -0.05 43.50
N THR A 202 -9.39 0.65 44.30
CA THR A 202 -8.31 0.05 45.11
C THR A 202 -8.78 -0.44 46.49
N GLY A 203 -10.03 -0.17 46.88
CA GLY A 203 -10.55 -0.41 48.23
C GLY A 203 -11.30 -1.72 48.44
N ASN A 204 -11.32 -2.63 47.47
CA ASN A 204 -11.98 -3.95 47.53
C ASN A 204 -10.98 -5.08 47.31
#